data_AF-A0A536BY71-F1
#
_entry.id   AF-A0A536BY71-F1
#
_cell.length_a   1.000
_cell.length_b   1.000
_cell.length_c   1.000
_cell.angle_alpha   90.00
_cell.angle_beta   90.00
_cell.angle_gamma   90.00
#
_symmetry.space_group_name_H-M   'P 1'
#
loop_
_entity.id
_entity.type
_entity.pdbx_description
1 polymer ?
#
loop_
_entity_poly.entity_id
_entity_poly.type
_entity_poly.pdbx_seq_one_letter_code
_entity_poly.pdbx_strand_id
1 'polypeptide(L)' 'MPARTERQRKFMGAELQRKREGKKTKTGMSEKELEKFASKSKKKS' A
#
# COMPACT_ATOMS: atom_id res chain seq x y z
N MET A 1 -8.75 -7.79 -3.72
CA MET A 1 -7.52 -8.63 -3.65
C MET A 1 -6.47 -7.90 -2.83
N PRO A 2 -5.81 -8.51 -1.84
CA PRO A 2 -4.65 -7.92 -1.18
C PRO A 2 -3.41 -7.91 -2.09
N ALA A 3 -2.33 -7.22 -1.69
CA ALA A 3 -1.07 -7.21 -2.42
C ALA A 3 -0.60 -8.67 -2.63
N ARG A 4 -0.49 -9.11 -3.89
CA ARG A 4 -0.21 -10.51 -4.23
C ARG A 4 1.26 -10.87 -3.96
N THR A 5 2.13 -9.87 -3.88
CA THR A 5 3.58 -10.02 -3.69
C THR A 5 4.12 -9.05 -2.63
N GLU A 6 5.24 -9.41 -2.00
CA GLU A 6 5.93 -8.54 -1.03
C GLU A 6 6.39 -7.22 -1.67
N ARG A 7 6.79 -7.26 -2.94
CA ARG A 7 7.14 -6.06 -3.72
C ARG A 7 5.97 -5.09 -3.84
N GLN A 8 4.76 -5.60 -4.13
CA GLN A 8 3.55 -4.78 -4.17
C GLN A 8 3.22 -4.22 -2.78
N ARG A 9 3.35 -5.02 -1.71
CA ARG A 9 3.13 -4.54 -0.34
C ARG A 9 4.07 -3.39 0.02
N LYS A 10 5.37 -3.54 -0.26
CA LYS A 10 6.39 -2.49 -0.05
C LYS A 10 6.10 -1.24 -0.88
N PHE A 11 5.73 -1.41 -2.15
CA PHE A 11 5.34 -0.30 -3.03
C PHE A 11 4.13 0.47 -2.48
N MET A 12 3.08 -0.24 -2.02
CA MET A 12 1.91 0.39 -1.43
C MET A 12 2.21 1.07 -0.10
N GLY A 13 3.14 0.54 0.70
CA GLY A 13 3.63 1.21 1.90
C GLY A 13 4.37 2.53 1.60
N ALA A 14 5.19 2.55 0.55
CA ALA A 14 5.87 3.78 0.12
C ALA A 14 4.88 4.84 -0.40
N GLU A 15 3.85 4.40 -1.12
CA GLU A 15 2.77 5.28 -1.59
C GLU A 15 1.90 5.80 -0.44
N LEU A 16 1.66 4.98 0.59
CA LEU A 16 0.99 5.42 1.82
C LEU A 16 1.76 6.56 2.49
N GLN A 17 3.07 6.38 2.66
CA GLN A 17 3.93 7.40 3.25
C GLN A 17 3.94 8.68 2.40
N ARG A 18 4.05 8.56 1.07
CA ARG A 18 3.95 9.69 0.14
C ARG A 18 2.64 10.46 0.34
N LYS A 19 1.51 9.77 0.51
CA LYS A 19 0.21 10.40 0.77
C LYS A 19 0.18 11.14 2.12
N ARG A 20 0.76 10.55 3.18
CA ARG A 20 0.89 11.17 4.51
C ARG A 20 1.78 12.40 4.53
N GLU A 21 2.79 12.42 3.66
CA GLU A 21 3.62 13.60 3.40
C GLU A 21 2.90 14.68 2.55
N GLY A 22 1.61 14.50 2.24
CA GLY A 22 0.82 15.43 1.43
C GLY A 22 1.12 15.36 -0.07
N LYS A 23 1.92 14.40 -0.52
CA LYS A 23 2.28 14.24 -1.94
C LYS A 23 1.24 13.39 -2.66
N LYS A 24 1.08 13.65 -3.96
CA LYS A 24 0.18 12.86 -4.81
C LYS A 24 0.73 11.43 -4.98
N THR A 25 -0.14 10.45 -4.83
CA THR A 25 0.18 9.04 -5.09
C THR A 25 0.16 8.78 -6.59
N LYS A 26 1.05 7.90 -7.07
CA LYS A 26 1.08 7.39 -8.44
C LYS A 26 -0.08 6.43 -8.71
N THR A 27 -0.59 5.78 -7.66
CA THR A 27 -1.68 4.81 -7.75
C THR A 27 -3.07 5.43 -7.80
N GLY A 28 -3.21 6.71 -7.42
CA GLY A 28 -4.51 7.37 -7.27
C GLY A 28 -5.37 6.85 -6.12
N MET A 29 -4.88 5.88 -5.33
CA MET A 29 -5.62 5.28 -4.23
C MET A 29 -5.68 6.19 -3.00
N SER A 30 -6.71 5.95 -2.18
CA SER A 30 -6.90 6.60 -0.89
C SER A 30 -5.91 6.07 0.16
N GLU A 31 -5.68 6.85 1.23
CA GLU A 31 -4.79 6.45 2.33
C GLU A 31 -5.21 5.09 2.94
N LYS A 32 -6.52 4.91 3.17
CA LYS A 32 -7.09 3.69 3.74
C LYS A 32 -6.90 2.46 2.86
N GLU A 33 -6.95 2.63 1.53
CA GLU A 33 -6.65 1.55 0.59
C GLU A 33 -5.17 1.18 0.65
N LEU A 34 -4.29 2.18 0.56
CA LEU A 34 -2.84 1.99 0.64
C LEU A 34 -2.42 1.29 1.93
N GLU A 35 -3.02 1.66 3.06
CA GLU A 35 -2.82 1.01 4.35
C GLU A 35 -3.28 -0.45 4.35
N LYS A 36 -4.45 -0.73 3.78
CA LYS A 36 -4.98 -2.11 3.66
C LYS A 36 -4.10 -2.99 2.77
N PHE A 37 -3.45 -2.42 1.75
CA PHE A 37 -2.50 -3.14 0.89
C PHE A 37 -1.11 -3.29 1.54
N ALA A 38 -0.65 -2.29 2.29
CA ALA A 38 0.62 -2.30 3.00
C ALA A 38 0.62 -3.20 4.26
N SER A 39 -0.51 -3.29 4.95
CA SER A 39 -0.68 -4.08 6.18
C SER A 39 -0.86 -5.57 5.91
N LYS A 40 -1.46 -5.96 4.77
CA LYS A 40 -1.68 -7.36 4.42
C LYS A 40 -0.41 -8.01 3.90
N SER A 41 0.41 -8.55 4.81
CA SER A 41 1.32 -9.65 4.48
C SER A 41 0.47 -10.88 4.12
N LYS A 42 0.95 -11.72 3.19
CA LYS A 42 0.33 -13.02 2.94
C LYS A 42 0.16 -13.71 4.31
N LYS A 43 -1.08 -13.88 4.77
CA LYS A 43 -1.38 -14.91 5.77
C LYS A 43 -0.79 -16.17 5.16
N LYS A 44 0.22 -16.78 5.79
CA LYS A 44 0.51 -18.19 5.55
C LYS A 44 -0.78 -18.91 5.93
N SER A 45 -1.58 -19.29 4.93
CA SER A 45 -2.60 -20.33 5.06
C SER A 45 -1.90 -21.67 4.93
#